data_AF-A0A8T6PDE1-F1
#
_entry.id   AF-A0A8T6PDE1-F1
#
_cell.length_a   1.000
_cell.length_b   1.000
_cell.length_c   1.000
_cell.angle_alpha   90.00
_cell.angle_beta   90.00
_cell.angle_gamma   90.00
#
_symmetry.space_group_name_H-M   'P 1'
#
loop_
_entity.id
_entity.type
_entity.pdbx_description
1 polymer ?
#
loop_
_entity_poly.entity_id
_entity_poly.type
_entity_poly.pdbx_seq_one_letter_code
_entity_poly.pdbx_strand_id
1 'polypeptide(L)' 'MDEAWIILYRNQQGIVMLHGDGNLADWPRLPVDAPVAYIELEFPDRIVHCYYAENLEEAEAVACTQLAYQDGVFQP' A
#
# COMPACT_ATOMS: atom_id res chain seq x y z
N MET A 1 -12.83 13.56 -0.18
CA MET A 1 -11.96 12.57 0.48
C MET A 1 -10.74 12.51 -0.40
N ASP A 2 -9.55 12.74 0.16
CA ASP A 2 -8.34 12.73 -0.65
C ASP A 2 -7.89 11.29 -0.88
N GLU A 3 -7.22 11.05 -2.00
CA GLU A 3 -6.76 9.72 -2.37
C GLU A 3 -5.26 9.62 -2.13
N ALA A 4 -4.80 8.41 -1.81
CA ALA A 4 -3.38 8.06 -1.73
C ALA A 4 -3.18 6.64 -2.20
N TRP A 5 -1.94 6.29 -2.50
CA TRP A 5 -1.56 4.93 -2.84
C TRP A 5 -0.42 4.46 -1.96
N ILE A 6 -0.39 3.15 -1.74
CA ILE A 6 0.68 2.45 -1.05
C ILE A 6 0.99 1.16 -1.79
N ILE A 7 2.28 0.85 -1.88
CA ILE A 7 2.80 -0.36 -2.50
C ILE A 7 3.57 -1.13 -1.43
N LEU A 8 3.18 -2.38 -1.21
CA LEU A 8 3.76 -3.26 -0.20
C LEU A 8 4.33 -4.52 -0.84
N TYR A 9 5.56 -4.89 -0.51
CA TYR A 9 6.11 -6.19 -0.91
C TYR A 9 7.18 -6.67 0.05
N ARG A 10 7.33 -7.99 0.18
CA ARG A 10 8.36 -8.58 1.03
C ARG A 10 9.62 -8.88 0.22
N ASN A 11 10.77 -8.41 0.70
CA ASN A 11 12.10 -8.77 0.19
C ASN A 11 12.94 -9.45 1.30
N GLN A 12 14.24 -9.69 1.05
CA GLN A 12 15.14 -10.35 2.01
C GLN A 12 15.38 -9.56 3.32
N GLN A 13 15.07 -8.27 3.34
CA GLN A 13 15.27 -7.37 4.49
C GLN A 13 13.99 -7.14 5.29
N GLY A 14 12.81 -7.42 4.71
CA GLY A 14 11.52 -7.23 5.36
C GLY A 14 10.45 -6.76 4.39
N ILE A 15 9.44 -6.07 4.92
CA ILE A 15 8.38 -5.44 4.14
C ILE A 15 8.88 -4.07 3.67
N VAL A 16 8.85 -3.86 2.36
CA VAL A 16 9.11 -2.57 1.73
C VAL A 16 7.79 -1.87 1.50
N MET A 17 7.77 -0.58 1.82
CA MET A 17 6.63 0.31 1.67
C MET A 17 7.01 1.50 0.81
N LEU A 18 6.28 1.72 -0.27
CA LEU A 18 6.34 2.94 -1.09
C LEU A 18 4.96 3.59 -1.08
N HIS A 19 4.89 4.91 -1.08
CA HIS A 19 3.62 5.61 -1.00
C HIS A 19 3.66 6.94 -1.76
N GLY A 20 2.48 7.49 -2.00
CA GLY A 20 2.32 8.85 -2.52
C GLY A 20 0.88 9.32 -2.46
N ASP A 21 0.69 10.60 -2.73
CA ASP A 21 -0.63 11.23 -2.76
C ASP A 21 -1.30 11.09 -4.13
N GLY A 22 -2.62 11.13 -4.11
CA GLY A 22 -3.49 11.00 -5.27
C GLY A 22 -3.66 9.56 -5.75
N ASN A 23 -4.02 9.42 -7.02
CA ASN A 23 -4.17 8.14 -7.69
C ASN A 23 -2.86 7.68 -8.31
N LEU A 24 -2.62 6.37 -8.25
CA LEU A 24 -1.55 5.76 -9.02
C LEU A 24 -2.00 5.64 -10.49
N ALA A 25 -1.28 6.28 -11.40
CA ALA A 25 -1.66 6.35 -12.82
C ALA A 25 -1.62 4.99 -13.54
N ASP A 26 -0.70 4.11 -13.12
CA ASP A 26 -0.44 2.81 -13.73
C ASP A 26 -0.26 1.72 -12.67
N TRP A 27 -0.57 0.47 -13.02
CA TRP A 27 -0.36 -0.66 -12.12
C TRP A 27 1.14 -0.81 -11.76
N PRO A 28 1.50 -0.95 -10.47
CA PRO A 28 2.90 -0.97 -10.09
C PRO A 28 3.56 -2.26 -10.54
N ARG A 29 4.82 -2.14 -10.99
CA ARG A 29 5.68 -3.29 -11.28
C ARG A 29 6.60 -3.50 -10.09
N LEU A 30 6.39 -4.59 -9.36
CA LEU A 30 7.19 -4.89 -8.17
C LEU A 30 8.51 -5.56 -8.58
N PRO A 31 9.60 -5.32 -7.84
CA PRO A 31 10.90 -5.95 -8.09
C PRO A 31 10.96 -7.41 -7.62
N VAL A 32 9.80 -7.99 -7.25
CA VAL A 32 9.64 -9.37 -6.83
C VAL A 32 8.88 -10.14 -7.90
N ASP A 33 9.23 -11.40 -8.12
CA ASP A 33 8.52 -12.28 -9.04
C ASP A 33 7.25 -12.84 -8.37
N ALA A 34 6.34 -11.92 -8.03
CA ALA A 34 5.05 -12.22 -7.42
C ALA A 34 3.95 -11.39 -8.10
N PRO A 35 2.75 -11.95 -8.30
CA PRO A 35 1.60 -11.18 -8.76
C PRO A 35 1.28 -10.03 -7.80
N VAL A 36 0.66 -8.99 -8.35
CA VAL A 36 0.22 -7.82 -7.58
C VAL A 36 -1.28 -7.92 -7.35
N ALA A 37 -1.67 -7.94 -6.09
CA ALA A 37 -3.05 -7.82 -5.63
C ALA A 37 -3.37 -6.37 -5.24
N TYR A 38 -4.66 -6.06 -5.16
CA TYR A 38 -5.19 -4.74 -4.86
C TYR A 38 -6.30 -4.82 -3.84
N ILE A 39 -6.26 -3.93 -2.85
CA ILE A 39 -7.34 -3.66 -1.90
C ILE A 39 -7.47 -2.16 -1.67
N GLU A 40 -8.69 -1.73 -1.41
CA GLU A 40 -9.00 -0.34 -1.06
C GLU A 40 -9.31 -0.26 0.43
N LEU A 41 -8.69 0.70 1.12
CA LEU A 41 -8.96 0.98 2.52
C LEU A 41 -9.52 2.40 2.67
N GLU A 42 -10.75 2.48 3.17
CA GLU A 42 -11.40 3.74 3.50
C GLU A 42 -11.02 4.18 4.94
N PHE A 43 -10.48 5.39 5.06
CA PHE A 43 -10.17 6.07 6.31
C PHE A 43 -11.02 7.36 6.44
N PRO A 44 -11.14 7.95 7.64
CA PRO A 44 -12.03 9.10 7.86
C PRO A 44 -11.85 10.29 6.91
N ASP A 45 -10.63 10.58 6.47
CA ASP A 45 -10.28 11.71 5.60
C ASP A 45 -9.68 11.28 4.25
N ARG A 46 -9.35 9.99 4.09
CA ARG A 46 -8.63 9.48 2.91
C ARG A 46 -9.10 8.10 2.44
N ILE A 47 -8.98 7.86 1.14
CA ILE A 47 -9.01 6.53 0.55
C ILE A 47 -7.58 6.12 0.20
N VAL A 48 -7.13 4.96 0.68
CA VAL A 48 -5.79 4.44 0.37
C VAL A 48 -5.91 3.22 -0.53
N HIS A 49 -5.37 3.34 -1.74
CA HIS A 49 -5.22 2.27 -2.72
C HIS A 49 -3.98 1.46 -2.39
N CYS A 50 -4.17 0.26 -1.82
CA CYS A 50 -3.08 -0.61 -1.43
C CYS A 50 -2.82 -1.69 -2.49
N TYR A 51 -1.64 -1.62 -3.09
CA TYR A 51 -1.12 -2.62 -4.02
C TYR A 51 -0.09 -3.48 -3.29
N TYR A 52 -0.25 -4.79 -3.26
CA TYR A 52 0.68 -5.65 -2.56
C TYR A 52 1.08 -6.87 -3.38
N ALA A 53 2.33 -7.33 -3.19
CA ALA A 53 2.77 -8.60 -3.75
C ALA A 53 2.03 -9.75 -3.05
N GLU A 54 1.55 -10.75 -3.78
CA GLU A 54 0.86 -11.93 -3.22
C GLU A 54 1.76 -12.82 -2.33
N ASN A 55 3.03 -12.45 -2.16
CA ASN A 55 3.91 -13.02 -1.13
C ASN A 55 3.71 -12.38 0.26
N LEU A 56 2.81 -11.40 0.37
CA LEU A 56 2.25 -10.87 1.61
C LEU A 56 0.81 -11.37 1.75
N GLU A 57 0.44 -11.74 2.97
CA GLU A 57 -0.96 -12.01 3.26
C GLU A 57 -1.76 -10.70 3.22
N GLU A 58 -3.01 -10.76 2.74
CA GLU A 58 -3.90 -9.58 2.71
C GLU A 58 -4.02 -8.93 4.09
N ALA A 59 -4.09 -9.73 5.16
CA ALA A 59 -4.15 -9.25 6.53
C ALA A 59 -2.90 -8.43 6.93
N GLU A 60 -1.71 -8.82 6.45
CA GLU A 60 -0.49 -8.05 6.65
C GLU A 60 -0.52 -6.75 5.86
N ALA A 61 -0.99 -6.78 4.60
CA ALA A 61 -1.11 -5.59 3.76
C ALA A 61 -2.09 -4.57 4.36
N VAL A 62 -3.23 -5.04 4.88
CA VAL A 62 -4.22 -4.23 5.62
C VAL A 62 -3.58 -3.62 6.86
N ALA A 63 -2.93 -4.43 7.71
CA ALA A 63 -2.34 -3.96 8.95
C ALA A 63 -1.23 -2.92 8.71
N CYS A 64 -0.34 -3.15 7.73
CA CYS A 64 0.69 -2.19 7.34
C CYS A 64 0.09 -0.89 6.82
N THR A 65 -0.95 -0.96 5.99
CA THR A 65 -1.63 0.24 5.47
C THR A 65 -2.30 1.05 6.58
N GLN A 66 -2.95 0.37 7.54
CA GLN A 66 -3.54 1.01 8.71
C GLN A 66 -2.50 1.69 9.60
N LEU A 67 -1.35 1.04 9.85
CA LEU A 67 -0.25 1.63 10.61
C LEU A 67 0.34 2.85 9.88
N ALA A 68 0.56 2.77 8.57
CA ALA A 68 1.05 3.90 7.78
C ALA A 68 0.10 5.12 7.86
N TYR A 69 -1.22 4.88 7.82
CA TYR A 69 -2.20 5.94 8.03
C TYR A 69 -2.13 6.55 9.43
N GLN A 70 -2.05 5.71 10.47
CA GLN A 70 -1.93 6.15 11.87
C GLN A 70 -0.65 6.95 12.14
N ASP A 71 0.45 6.59 11.49
CA ASP A 71 1.74 7.26 11.58
C ASP A 71 1.80 8.57 10.77
N GLY A 72 0.74 8.92 10.05
CA GLY A 72 0.67 10.15 9.26
C GLY A 72 1.49 10.13 7.97
N VAL A 73 1.81 8.94 7.44
CA VAL A 73 2.57 8.76 6.19
C VAL A 73 1.90 9.46 5.00
N PHE A 74 0.57 9.54 5.04
CA PHE A 74 -0.25 10.20 4.04
C PHE A 74 -0.67 11.61 4.49
N GLN A 75 0.07 12.31 5.35
CA GLN A 75 -0.22 13.71 5.66
C GLN A 75 0.61 14.64 4.74
N PRO A 76 0.04 15.77 4.29
CA PRO A 76 0.73 16.73 3.41
C PRO A 76 1.93 17.43 4.09
#